data_AF-A0A3B6VJ19-F1
#
_entry.id   AF-A0A3B6VJ19-F1
#
_cell.length_a   1.000
_cell.length_b   1.000
_cell.length_c   1.000
_cell.angle_alpha   90.00
_cell.angle_beta   90.00
_cell.angle_gamma   90.00
#
_symmetry.space_group_name_H-M   'P 1'
#
loop_
_entity.id
_entity.type
_entity.pdbx_description
1 polymer ?
#
loop_
_entity_poly.entity_id
_entity_poly.type
_entity_poly.pdbx_seq_one_letter_code
_entity_poly.pdbx_strand_id
1 'polypeptide(L)'
;MALLKYRDYDKYVLKFFYEINKPAHRRDTYKKLKEYTNTTEEDFNLITKNGYNKFNSRIHWSLVVLKKAQLIENIDKGIYQITDFGKKFYEENPNFDFKTLKEKTPYLENSKNNSDDDIEEIEDENRNEIEKSIEEYYESVEKDILDRLQSMGDNNVDKGTKFENICLELLEKMGYGKKYRTGGSGDRGIDGTLTMDKFGFDMIGIQCKCYKENNKVNDTEITKFAHGLKNVNGINRGIFITTSDYTPQAKKVVEELKDIKIILINGYRLAKYMREYEVGVKVLETRNIYDVII
;
A
#
# COMPACT_ATOMS: atom_id res chain seq x y z
N MET A 1 4.74 -6.27 30.66
CA MET A 1 3.76 -7.32 31.00
C MET A 1 3.46 -8.03 29.70
N ALA A 2 3.61 -9.35 29.63
CA ALA A 2 3.36 -10.04 28.37
C ALA A 2 1.95 -9.73 27.83
N LEU A 3 1.91 -9.46 26.54
CA LEU A 3 0.73 -9.48 25.67
C LEU A 3 -0.32 -10.52 26.15
N LEU A 4 -1.58 -10.10 26.42
CA LEU A 4 -2.66 -10.96 26.97
C LEU A 4 -2.96 -12.17 26.08
N LYS A 5 -3.70 -13.18 26.54
CA LYS A 5 -4.14 -14.23 25.59
C LYS A 5 -5.13 -13.63 24.60
N TYR A 6 -5.21 -14.22 23.42
CA TYR A 6 -5.97 -13.69 22.29
C TYR A 6 -7.43 -13.34 22.67
N ARG A 7 -8.16 -14.26 23.32
CA ARG A 7 -9.57 -14.07 23.69
C ARG A 7 -9.78 -13.13 24.87
N ASP A 8 -8.72 -12.80 25.62
CA ASP A 8 -8.82 -11.85 26.73
C ASP A 8 -9.06 -10.41 26.22
N TYR A 9 -8.84 -10.16 24.92
CA TYR A 9 -9.11 -8.86 24.29
C TYR A 9 -10.60 -8.62 24.01
N ASP A 10 -11.42 -9.68 23.92
CA ASP A 10 -12.83 -9.58 23.51
C ASP A 10 -13.61 -8.64 24.44
N LYS A 11 -13.41 -8.77 25.75
CA LYS A 11 -14.05 -7.89 26.75
C LYS A 11 -13.62 -6.43 26.63
N TYR A 12 -12.37 -6.17 26.26
CA TYR A 12 -11.86 -4.81 26.11
C TYR A 12 -12.32 -4.16 24.81
N VAL A 13 -12.45 -4.95 23.73
CA VAL A 13 -13.05 -4.47 22.47
C VAL A 13 -14.53 -4.14 22.69
N LEU A 14 -15.30 -5.01 23.34
CA LEU A 14 -16.72 -4.73 23.60
C LEU A 14 -16.88 -3.52 24.55
N LYS A 15 -16.06 -3.43 25.60
CA LYS A 15 -16.00 -2.27 26.50
C LYS A 15 -15.76 -0.98 25.72
N PHE A 16 -14.82 -0.97 24.77
CA PHE A 16 -14.56 0.21 23.94
C PHE A 16 -15.82 0.67 23.20
N PHE A 17 -16.49 -0.23 22.47
CA PHE A 17 -17.69 0.14 21.72
C PHE A 17 -18.87 0.52 22.62
N TYR A 18 -18.97 -0.07 23.80
CA TYR A 18 -19.94 0.31 24.82
C TYR A 18 -19.71 1.75 25.33
N GLU A 19 -18.47 2.10 25.70
CA GLU A 19 -18.14 3.43 26.23
C GLU A 19 -18.34 4.55 25.21
N ILE A 20 -17.98 4.33 23.93
CA ILE A 20 -18.13 5.37 22.90
C ILE A 20 -19.57 5.48 22.38
N ASN A 21 -20.33 4.37 22.43
CA ASN A 21 -21.71 4.22 21.94
C ASN A 21 -21.99 4.89 20.57
N LYS A 22 -21.03 4.80 19.65
CA LYS A 22 -21.10 5.37 18.29
C LYS A 22 -20.22 4.57 17.33
N PRO A 23 -20.40 4.68 16.00
CA PRO A 23 -19.51 4.06 15.04
C PRO A 23 -18.05 4.51 15.24
N ALA A 24 -17.12 3.56 15.20
CA ALA A 24 -15.69 3.84 15.22
C ALA A 24 -14.91 2.94 14.28
N HIS A 25 -13.81 3.46 13.75
CA HIS A 25 -12.95 2.69 12.87
C HIS A 25 -12.08 1.74 13.71
N ARG A 26 -11.76 0.55 13.18
CA ARG A 26 -10.93 -0.45 13.88
C ARG A 26 -9.60 0.10 14.38
N ARG A 27 -9.01 1.08 13.71
CA ARG A 27 -7.76 1.73 14.15
C ARG A 27 -7.91 2.52 15.45
N ASP A 28 -9.09 3.06 15.72
CA ASP A 28 -9.37 3.83 16.93
C ASP A 28 -9.39 2.92 18.17
N THR A 29 -9.74 1.65 17.98
CA THR A 29 -9.73 0.63 19.04
C THR A 29 -8.30 0.41 19.57
N TYR A 30 -7.28 0.43 18.71
CA TYR A 30 -5.90 0.06 19.10
C TYR A 30 -5.32 0.96 20.19
N LYS A 31 -5.51 2.28 20.06
CA LYS A 31 -5.00 3.25 21.02
C LYS A 31 -5.66 3.07 22.38
N LYS A 32 -6.99 2.91 22.40
CA LYS A 32 -7.74 2.78 23.64
C LYS A 32 -7.52 1.43 24.32
N LEU A 33 -7.42 0.36 23.53
CA LEU A 33 -7.12 -0.96 24.07
C LEU A 33 -5.73 -1.04 24.66
N LYS A 34 -4.73 -0.34 24.08
CA LYS A 34 -3.38 -0.26 24.66
C LYS A 34 -3.43 0.28 26.10
N GLU A 35 -4.28 1.28 26.35
CA GLU A 35 -4.54 1.83 27.68
C GLU A 35 -5.25 0.83 28.58
N TYR A 36 -6.33 0.19 28.10
CA TYR A 36 -7.10 -0.77 28.91
C TYR A 36 -6.29 -2.00 29.36
N THR A 37 -5.34 -2.44 28.52
CA THR A 37 -4.53 -3.64 28.78
C THR A 37 -3.16 -3.32 29.36
N ASN A 38 -2.86 -2.04 29.65
CA ASN A 38 -1.56 -1.57 30.13
C ASN A 38 -0.39 -2.14 29.28
N THR A 39 -0.57 -2.19 27.96
CA THR A 39 0.41 -2.82 27.06
C THR A 39 1.61 -1.91 26.86
N THR A 40 2.80 -2.46 27.12
CA THR A 40 4.08 -1.74 26.99
C THR A 40 4.34 -1.36 25.53
N GLU A 41 5.25 -0.41 25.28
CA GLU A 41 5.64 -0.07 23.90
C GLU A 41 6.34 -1.23 23.20
N GLU A 42 7.14 -2.01 23.92
CA GLU A 42 7.79 -3.21 23.39
C GLU A 42 6.74 -4.23 22.94
N ASP A 43 5.77 -4.54 23.81
CA ASP A 43 4.68 -5.49 23.53
C ASP A 43 3.76 -5.00 22.42
N PHE A 44 3.47 -3.70 22.39
CA PHE A 44 2.66 -3.07 21.34
C PHE A 44 3.36 -3.13 19.98
N ASN A 45 4.69 -3.05 19.95
CA ASN A 45 5.48 -3.11 18.73
C ASN A 45 5.94 -4.55 18.38
N LEU A 46 5.48 -5.57 19.11
CA LEU A 46 5.80 -6.95 18.78
C LEU A 46 5.23 -7.31 17.42
N ILE A 47 6.11 -7.86 16.59
CA ILE A 47 5.81 -8.30 15.25
C ILE A 47 5.79 -9.84 15.22
N THR A 48 4.87 -10.41 14.46
CA THR A 48 4.86 -11.85 14.11
C THR A 48 6.11 -12.18 13.28
N LYS A 49 6.40 -13.47 13.08
CA LYS A 49 7.43 -13.87 12.11
C LYS A 49 7.16 -13.29 10.71
N ASN A 50 5.90 -12.91 10.46
CA ASN A 50 5.37 -12.42 9.20
C ASN A 50 5.22 -10.89 9.15
N GLY A 51 5.95 -10.10 9.95
CA GLY A 51 5.94 -8.64 9.79
C GLY A 51 4.71 -7.92 10.36
N TYR A 52 3.62 -8.64 10.64
CA TYR A 52 2.39 -8.08 11.22
C TYR A 52 2.53 -7.78 12.70
N ASN A 53 1.93 -6.67 13.12
CA ASN A 53 1.83 -6.31 14.52
C ASN A 53 0.91 -7.29 15.28
N LYS A 54 1.45 -8.00 16.28
CA LYS A 54 0.73 -9.02 17.07
C LYS A 54 -0.46 -8.45 17.84
N PHE A 55 -0.33 -7.24 18.36
CA PHE A 55 -1.40 -6.58 19.12
C PHE A 55 -2.59 -6.24 18.21
N ASN A 56 -2.33 -5.67 17.03
CA ASN A 56 -3.37 -5.33 16.06
C ASN A 56 -4.10 -6.58 15.54
N SER A 57 -3.36 -7.68 15.32
CA SER A 57 -3.93 -8.95 14.90
C SER A 57 -4.97 -9.46 15.92
N ARG A 58 -4.62 -9.49 17.21
CA ARG A 58 -5.55 -9.95 18.26
C ARG A 58 -6.83 -9.12 18.34
N ILE A 59 -6.71 -7.81 18.21
CA ILE A 59 -7.87 -6.91 18.20
C ILE A 59 -8.73 -7.13 16.97
N HIS A 60 -8.11 -7.34 15.80
CA HIS A 60 -8.85 -7.65 14.58
C HIS A 60 -9.74 -8.87 14.78
N TRP A 61 -9.22 -9.91 15.41
CA TRP A 61 -9.96 -11.12 15.67
C TRP A 61 -11.04 -11.01 16.74
N SER A 62 -10.81 -10.22 17.79
CA SER A 62 -11.87 -9.87 18.72
C SER A 62 -13.04 -9.18 18.02
N LEU A 63 -12.78 -8.31 17.03
CA LEU A 63 -13.85 -7.72 16.21
C LEU A 63 -14.61 -8.79 15.41
N VAL A 64 -13.92 -9.77 14.83
CA VAL A 64 -14.56 -10.86 14.07
C VAL A 64 -15.50 -11.65 14.97
N VAL A 65 -15.04 -12.07 16.15
CA VAL A 65 -15.84 -12.90 17.05
C VAL A 65 -16.98 -12.14 17.70
N LEU A 66 -16.79 -10.89 18.12
CA LEU A 66 -17.89 -10.08 18.63
C LEU A 66 -18.93 -9.78 17.55
N LYS A 67 -18.53 -9.67 16.28
CA LYS A 67 -19.45 -9.55 15.15
C LYS A 67 -20.24 -10.84 14.94
N LYS A 68 -19.57 -12.00 14.94
CA LYS A 68 -20.23 -13.31 14.86
C LYS A 68 -21.23 -13.52 15.99
N ALA A 69 -20.87 -13.10 17.21
CA ALA A 69 -21.72 -13.11 18.39
C ALA A 69 -22.85 -12.05 18.35
N GLN A 70 -22.94 -11.25 17.27
CA GLN A 70 -23.90 -10.15 17.09
C GLN A 70 -23.85 -9.06 18.17
N LEU A 71 -22.75 -8.97 18.93
CA LEU A 71 -22.56 -7.94 19.95
C LEU A 71 -22.13 -6.62 19.30
N ILE A 72 -21.46 -6.70 18.15
CA ILE A 72 -21.15 -5.55 17.30
C ILE A 72 -21.59 -5.84 15.87
N GLU A 73 -21.75 -4.78 15.09
CA GLU A 73 -22.05 -4.84 13.66
C GLU A 73 -21.07 -4.00 12.85
N ASN A 74 -20.92 -4.33 11.57
CA ASN A 74 -20.07 -3.59 10.65
C ASN A 74 -20.95 -2.68 9.79
N ILE A 75 -20.81 -1.36 9.99
CA ILE A 75 -21.64 -0.35 9.32
C ILE A 75 -21.03 0.09 7.99
N ASP A 76 -19.70 0.10 7.89
CA ASP A 76 -18.94 0.43 6.68
C ASP A 76 -17.54 -0.22 6.75
N LYS A 77 -16.72 -0.08 5.70
CA LYS A 77 -15.37 -0.65 5.60
C LYS A 77 -14.51 -0.27 6.81
N GLY A 78 -14.27 -1.25 7.68
CA GLY A 78 -13.46 -1.09 8.89
C GLY A 78 -14.13 -0.27 10.00
N ILE A 79 -15.41 0.09 9.88
CA ILE A 79 -16.18 0.86 10.86
C ILE A 79 -17.20 -0.08 11.54
N TYR A 80 -17.17 -0.10 12.87
CA TYR A 80 -18.01 -0.99 13.69
C TYR A 80 -18.80 -0.19 14.73
N GLN A 81 -19.91 -0.77 15.17
CA GLN A 81 -20.77 -0.21 16.23
C GLN A 81 -21.32 -1.32 17.11
N ILE A 82 -21.53 -1.04 18.40
CA ILE A 82 -22.19 -1.98 19.32
C ILE A 82 -23.70 -2.07 19.02
N THR A 83 -24.23 -3.30 18.97
CA THR A 83 -25.65 -3.54 18.78
C THR A 83 -26.41 -3.35 20.09
N ASP A 84 -27.74 -3.26 20.05
CA ASP A 84 -28.54 -3.23 21.28
C ASP A 84 -28.44 -4.53 22.08
N PHE A 85 -28.23 -5.66 21.40
CA PHE A 85 -27.91 -6.94 22.05
C PHE A 85 -26.54 -6.87 22.75
N GLY A 86 -25.54 -6.32 22.08
CA GLY A 86 -24.20 -6.09 22.65
C GLY A 86 -24.19 -5.23 23.90
N LYS A 87 -25.01 -4.16 23.92
CA LYS A 87 -25.14 -3.29 25.11
C LYS A 87 -25.68 -4.05 26.31
N LYS A 88 -26.81 -4.75 26.14
CA LYS A 88 -27.42 -5.57 27.20
C LYS A 88 -26.46 -6.65 27.70
N PHE A 89 -25.80 -7.34 26.77
CA PHE A 89 -24.81 -8.36 27.11
C PHE A 89 -23.68 -7.80 27.97
N TYR A 90 -23.14 -6.62 27.62
CA TYR A 90 -22.06 -5.98 28.36
C TYR A 90 -22.50 -5.49 29.76
N GLU A 91 -23.71 -4.93 29.89
CA GLU A 91 -24.27 -4.51 31.17
C GLU A 91 -24.40 -5.69 32.15
N GLU A 92 -24.82 -6.85 31.65
CA GLU A 92 -24.95 -8.08 32.45
C GLU A 92 -23.61 -8.79 32.70
N ASN A 93 -22.64 -8.64 31.78
CA ASN A 93 -21.39 -9.40 31.78
C ASN A 93 -20.16 -8.53 31.46
N PRO A 94 -19.84 -7.46 32.21
CA PRO A 94 -18.81 -6.49 31.81
C PRO A 94 -17.38 -7.05 31.76
N ASN A 95 -17.13 -8.18 32.41
CA ASN A 95 -15.84 -8.87 32.45
C ASN A 95 -15.93 -10.31 31.92
N PHE A 96 -16.79 -10.55 30.93
CA PHE A 96 -16.98 -11.87 30.34
C PHE A 96 -15.66 -12.48 29.84
N ASP A 97 -15.59 -13.80 29.92
CA ASP A 97 -14.58 -14.61 29.24
C ASP A 97 -15.19 -15.26 27.99
N PHE A 98 -14.35 -15.96 27.22
CA PHE A 98 -14.80 -16.63 26.00
C PHE A 98 -15.87 -17.71 26.27
N LYS A 99 -15.82 -18.36 27.43
CA LYS A 99 -16.82 -19.35 27.82
C LYS A 99 -18.19 -18.70 27.99
N THR A 100 -18.26 -17.59 28.72
CA THR A 100 -19.47 -16.78 28.89
C THR A 100 -20.00 -16.29 27.54
N LEU A 101 -19.10 -15.87 26.65
CA LEU A 101 -19.47 -15.46 25.30
C LEU A 101 -20.14 -16.61 24.53
N LYS A 102 -19.58 -17.83 24.57
CA LYS A 102 -20.17 -19.01 23.92
C LYS A 102 -21.52 -19.40 24.52
N GLU A 103 -21.66 -19.40 25.84
CA GLU A 103 -22.89 -19.82 26.53
C GLU A 103 -24.05 -18.83 26.40
N LYS A 104 -23.75 -17.52 26.30
CA LYS A 104 -24.77 -16.46 26.35
C LYS A 104 -25.01 -15.76 25.02
N THR A 105 -24.35 -16.19 23.94
CA THR A 105 -24.62 -15.66 22.60
C THR A 105 -25.09 -16.78 21.67
N PRO A 106 -26.35 -16.73 21.18
CA PRO A 106 -26.97 -17.84 20.44
C PRO A 106 -26.26 -18.19 19.12
N TYR A 107 -25.39 -17.30 18.62
CA TYR A 107 -24.63 -17.50 17.38
C TYR A 107 -23.32 -18.26 17.56
N LEU A 108 -22.87 -18.52 18.80
CA LEU A 108 -21.71 -19.36 19.08
C LEU A 108 -22.09 -20.78 19.54
N GLU A 109 -23.34 -21.03 19.92
CA GLU A 109 -23.81 -22.36 20.37
C GLU A 109 -23.86 -23.42 19.25
N ASN A 110 -23.91 -23.01 17.97
CA ASN A 110 -23.87 -23.91 16.82
C ASN A 110 -22.45 -24.37 16.44
N SER A 111 -21.40 -23.84 17.08
CA SER A 111 -20.03 -24.35 16.98
C SER A 111 -19.81 -25.47 18.00
N LYS A 112 -20.59 -26.55 17.88
CA LYS A 112 -20.47 -27.76 18.71
C LYS A 112 -19.47 -28.80 18.17
N ASN A 113 -18.68 -28.45 17.16
CA ASN A 113 -17.47 -29.19 16.80
C ASN A 113 -16.24 -28.31 17.08
N ASN A 114 -15.36 -28.82 17.94
CA ASN A 114 -14.05 -28.24 18.29
C ASN A 114 -13.07 -28.27 17.10
N SER A 115 -13.42 -27.62 15.99
CA SER A 115 -12.56 -27.54 14.80
C SER A 115 -12.67 -26.22 14.06
N ASP A 116 -13.80 -25.51 14.11
CA ASP A 116 -14.00 -24.40 13.17
C ASP A 116 -13.26 -23.11 13.57
N ASP A 117 -13.06 -22.86 14.88
CA ASP A 117 -12.25 -21.72 15.37
C ASP A 117 -10.75 -21.91 15.04
N ASP A 118 -10.23 -23.15 15.11
CA ASP A 118 -8.83 -23.46 14.80
C ASP A 118 -8.59 -23.53 13.27
N ILE A 119 -9.60 -23.97 12.49
CA ILE A 119 -9.52 -24.03 11.02
C ILE A 119 -9.54 -22.63 10.41
N GLU A 120 -10.42 -21.73 10.85
CA GLU A 120 -10.42 -20.34 10.37
C GLU A 120 -9.13 -19.59 10.76
N GLU A 121 -8.56 -19.86 11.95
CA GLU A 121 -7.29 -19.28 12.39
C GLU A 121 -6.11 -19.77 11.52
N ILE A 122 -6.09 -21.06 11.17
CA ILE A 122 -5.09 -21.64 10.25
C ILE A 122 -5.27 -21.11 8.81
N GLU A 123 -6.50 -20.97 8.33
CA GLU A 123 -6.80 -20.50 6.97
C GLU A 123 -6.39 -19.04 6.75
N ASP A 124 -6.70 -18.15 7.70
CA ASP A 124 -6.28 -16.74 7.63
C ASP A 124 -4.77 -16.57 7.88
N GLU A 125 -4.15 -17.35 8.78
CA GLU A 125 -2.68 -17.33 8.94
C GLU A 125 -1.98 -17.80 7.66
N ASN A 126 -2.45 -18.87 7.04
CA ASN A 126 -1.91 -19.38 5.77
C ASN A 126 -2.09 -18.38 4.63
N ARG A 127 -3.27 -17.72 4.51
CA ARG A 127 -3.50 -16.70 3.48
C ARG A 127 -2.58 -15.50 3.68
N ASN A 128 -2.44 -15.01 4.91
CA ASN A 128 -1.54 -13.89 5.23
C ASN A 128 -0.06 -14.24 4.94
N GLU A 129 0.34 -15.49 5.14
CA GLU A 129 1.69 -15.99 4.82
C GLU A 129 1.92 -16.07 3.31
N ILE A 130 0.94 -16.53 2.53
CA ILE A 130 1.00 -16.54 1.06
C ILE A 130 1.07 -15.12 0.51
N GLU A 131 0.20 -14.21 0.95
CA GLU A 131 0.20 -12.81 0.50
C GLU A 131 1.53 -12.12 0.78
N LYS A 132 2.10 -12.35 1.98
CA LYS A 132 3.42 -11.82 2.33
C LYS A 132 4.52 -12.39 1.45
N SER A 133 4.51 -13.70 1.20
CA SER A 133 5.51 -14.35 0.35
C SER A 133 5.48 -13.79 -1.07
N ILE A 134 4.28 -13.48 -1.58
CA ILE A 134 4.09 -12.84 -2.89
C ILE A 134 4.63 -11.41 -2.87
N GLU A 135 4.32 -10.61 -1.84
CA GLU A 135 4.81 -9.22 -1.75
C GLU A 135 6.34 -9.19 -1.62
N GLU A 136 6.94 -10.03 -0.77
CA GLU A 136 8.40 -10.15 -0.64
C GLU A 136 9.06 -10.56 -1.96
N TYR A 137 8.41 -11.47 -2.70
CA TYR A 137 8.87 -11.84 -4.04
C TYR A 137 8.79 -10.65 -5.00
N TYR A 138 7.67 -9.91 -5.02
CA TYR A 138 7.53 -8.70 -5.84
C TYR A 138 8.58 -7.64 -5.50
N GLU A 139 8.82 -7.36 -4.22
CA GLU A 139 9.87 -6.44 -3.78
C GLU A 139 11.26 -6.90 -4.27
N SER A 140 11.55 -8.21 -4.24
CA SER A 140 12.82 -8.75 -4.74
C SER A 140 12.97 -8.58 -6.25
N VAL A 141 11.89 -8.77 -7.02
CA VAL A 141 11.87 -8.56 -8.47
C VAL A 141 12.03 -7.07 -8.79
N GLU A 142 11.30 -6.20 -8.09
CA GLU A 142 11.38 -4.75 -8.24
C GLU A 142 12.80 -4.23 -7.93
N LYS A 143 13.47 -4.80 -6.92
CA LYS A 143 14.87 -4.51 -6.64
C LYS A 143 15.80 -4.94 -7.78
N ASP A 144 15.65 -6.16 -8.32
CA ASP A 144 16.46 -6.64 -9.46
C ASP A 144 16.24 -5.78 -10.72
N ILE A 145 15.00 -5.36 -11.00
CA ILE A 145 14.71 -4.39 -12.07
C ILE A 145 15.53 -3.12 -11.85
N LEU A 146 15.47 -2.55 -10.65
CA LEU A 146 16.13 -1.30 -10.33
C LEU A 146 17.66 -1.41 -10.44
N ASP A 147 18.25 -2.47 -9.89
CA ASP A 147 19.70 -2.73 -9.96
C ASP A 147 20.19 -2.86 -11.40
N ARG A 148 19.41 -3.56 -12.25
CA ARG A 148 19.71 -3.68 -13.68
C ARG A 148 19.63 -2.34 -14.40
N LEU A 149 18.56 -1.56 -14.17
CA LEU A 149 18.42 -0.23 -14.77
C LEU A 149 19.59 0.68 -14.37
N GLN A 150 19.93 0.72 -13.08
CA GLN A 150 21.05 1.52 -12.60
C GLN A 150 22.40 1.05 -13.16
N SER A 151 22.56 -0.24 -13.45
CA SER A 151 23.75 -0.81 -14.09
C SER A 151 23.83 -0.53 -15.60
N MET A 152 22.68 -0.33 -16.27
CA MET A 152 22.67 0.08 -17.69
C MET A 152 23.34 1.44 -17.90
N GLY A 153 23.34 2.31 -16.89
CA GLY A 153 23.98 3.64 -16.93
C GLY A 153 25.52 3.62 -17.04
N ASP A 154 26.17 2.47 -16.81
CA ASP A 154 27.63 2.36 -16.79
C ASP A 154 28.25 2.14 -18.19
N ASN A 155 27.48 1.61 -19.14
CA ASN A 155 27.97 1.31 -20.49
C ASN A 155 27.73 2.51 -21.42
N ASN A 156 28.80 3.26 -21.69
CA ASN A 156 28.87 4.56 -22.39
C ASN A 156 28.24 4.66 -23.81
N VAL A 157 27.65 3.61 -24.38
CA VAL A 157 27.23 3.61 -25.80
C VAL A 157 25.73 3.90 -26.01
N ASP A 158 24.87 3.80 -24.98
CA ASP A 158 23.41 3.99 -25.10
C ASP A 158 22.77 4.81 -23.96
N LYS A 159 23.54 5.75 -23.41
CA LYS A 159 23.38 6.38 -22.08
C LYS A 159 22.11 7.21 -21.81
N GLY A 160 21.18 7.30 -22.77
CA GLY A 160 19.88 7.99 -22.61
C GLY A 160 18.76 7.30 -23.38
N THR A 161 19.02 7.00 -24.66
CA THR A 161 18.03 6.46 -25.60
C THR A 161 17.35 5.18 -25.14
N LYS A 162 18.10 4.23 -24.55
CA LYS A 162 17.53 2.94 -24.09
C LYS A 162 16.62 3.11 -22.88
N PHE A 163 17.07 3.84 -21.86
CA PHE A 163 16.28 4.08 -20.67
C PHE A 163 15.03 4.93 -20.97
N GLU A 164 15.19 5.97 -21.78
CA GLU A 164 14.06 6.76 -22.28
C GLU A 164 13.04 5.89 -23.02
N ASN A 165 13.50 4.97 -23.88
CA ASN A 165 12.60 4.05 -24.57
C ASN A 165 11.82 3.15 -23.61
N ILE A 166 12.46 2.63 -22.56
CA ILE A 166 11.78 1.83 -21.51
C ILE A 166 10.72 2.67 -20.80
N CYS A 167 11.05 3.91 -20.43
CA CYS A 167 10.11 4.81 -19.77
C CYS A 167 8.91 5.14 -20.67
N LEU A 168 9.15 5.38 -21.96
CA LEU A 168 8.08 5.63 -22.93
C LEU A 168 7.20 4.39 -23.16
N GLU A 169 7.81 3.21 -23.27
CA GLU A 169 7.08 1.93 -23.38
C GLU A 169 6.20 1.68 -22.15
N LEU A 170 6.71 1.97 -20.94
CA LEU A 170 5.94 1.91 -19.72
C LEU A 170 4.72 2.82 -19.76
N LEU A 171 4.90 4.09 -20.11
CA LEU A 171 3.79 5.04 -20.19
C LEU A 171 2.76 4.62 -21.25
N GLU A 172 3.21 4.08 -22.39
CA GLU A 172 2.31 3.54 -23.42
C GLU A 172 1.50 2.35 -22.90
N LYS A 173 2.13 1.38 -22.20
CA LYS A 173 1.42 0.25 -21.57
C LYS A 173 0.47 0.68 -20.45
N MET A 174 0.78 1.77 -19.76
CA MET A 174 -0.10 2.40 -18.77
C MET A 174 -1.29 3.13 -19.39
N GLY A 175 -1.34 3.24 -20.73
CA GLY A 175 -2.43 3.89 -21.46
C GLY A 175 -2.24 5.40 -21.67
N TYR A 176 -1.08 5.95 -21.35
CA TYR A 176 -0.70 7.29 -21.83
C TYR A 176 -0.41 7.17 -23.33
N GLY A 177 -1.01 8.03 -24.17
CA GLY A 177 -1.17 7.76 -25.61
C GLY A 177 0.11 7.66 -26.44
N LYS A 178 -0.02 7.70 -27.77
CA LYS A 178 1.05 7.24 -28.67
C LYS A 178 2.30 8.13 -28.63
N LYS A 179 3.46 7.46 -28.71
CA LYS A 179 4.81 8.05 -28.74
C LYS A 179 4.95 9.12 -29.82
N TYR A 180 5.16 10.37 -29.41
CA TYR A 180 5.71 11.41 -30.27
C TYR A 180 7.13 11.72 -29.81
N ARG A 181 8.12 11.15 -30.50
CA ARG A 181 9.51 11.58 -30.32
C ARG A 181 9.72 12.91 -31.01
N THR A 182 9.79 13.99 -30.25
CA THR A 182 10.48 15.21 -30.69
C THR A 182 11.98 15.03 -30.47
N GLY A 183 12.60 14.17 -31.27
CA GLY A 183 14.04 13.94 -31.20
C GLY A 183 14.80 15.05 -31.90
N GLY A 184 15.47 15.89 -31.12
CA GLY A 184 16.55 16.75 -31.58
C GLY A 184 17.40 17.14 -30.38
N SER A 185 18.60 16.55 -30.27
CA SER A 185 19.66 16.96 -29.34
C SER A 185 19.79 18.49 -29.38
N GLY A 186 19.36 19.17 -28.31
CA GLY A 186 19.17 20.62 -28.32
C GLY A 186 18.60 21.18 -27.02
N ASP A 187 19.19 20.79 -25.89
CA ASP A 187 19.36 21.57 -24.66
C ASP A 187 18.16 22.15 -23.87
N ARG A 188 16.91 21.88 -24.25
CA ARG A 188 15.73 22.43 -23.52
C ARG A 188 15.30 21.63 -22.29
N GLY A 189 15.94 20.50 -21.99
CA GLY A 189 15.65 19.70 -20.80
C GLY A 189 14.31 18.95 -20.86
N ILE A 190 13.87 18.52 -22.05
CA ILE A 190 12.77 17.56 -22.26
C ILE A 190 13.31 16.44 -23.16
N ASP A 191 13.12 15.18 -22.77
CA ASP A 191 13.58 14.02 -23.55
C ASP A 191 12.49 13.48 -24.50
N GLY A 192 11.22 13.74 -24.21
CA GLY A 192 10.11 13.35 -25.09
C GLY A 192 8.77 13.97 -24.71
N THR A 193 7.77 13.78 -25.58
CA THR A 193 6.38 14.19 -25.32
C THR A 193 5.43 13.04 -25.64
N LEU A 194 4.35 12.95 -24.87
CA LEU A 194 3.22 12.03 -25.13
C LEU A 194 1.95 12.84 -25.28
N THR A 195 1.00 12.32 -26.03
CA THR A 195 -0.34 12.90 -26.20
C THR A 195 -1.36 11.99 -25.56
N MET A 196 -2.25 12.53 -24.72
CA MET A 196 -3.31 11.75 -24.05
C MET A 196 -4.51 11.48 -24.95
N ASP A 197 -4.64 12.26 -26.02
CA ASP A 197 -5.74 12.17 -26.96
C ASP A 197 -5.22 11.98 -28.39
N LYS A 198 -6.10 11.50 -29.27
CA LYS A 198 -5.76 11.18 -30.66
C LYS A 198 -5.46 12.42 -31.51
N PHE A 199 -5.92 13.61 -31.10
CA PHE A 199 -5.75 14.86 -31.83
C PHE A 199 -4.53 15.66 -31.35
N GLY A 200 -3.98 15.33 -30.18
CA GLY A 200 -2.75 15.89 -29.63
C GLY A 200 -2.93 17.20 -28.87
N PHE A 201 -4.14 17.49 -28.37
CA PHE A 201 -4.41 18.68 -27.56
C PHE A 201 -3.79 18.58 -26.17
N ASP A 202 -3.78 17.38 -25.59
CA ASP A 202 -3.33 17.11 -24.23
C ASP A 202 -1.93 16.49 -24.24
N MET A 203 -0.91 17.34 -24.40
CA MET A 203 0.49 16.92 -24.35
C MET A 203 1.03 16.83 -22.91
N ILE A 204 1.90 15.85 -22.68
CA ILE A 204 2.66 15.64 -21.45
C ILE A 204 4.14 15.58 -21.82
N GLY A 205 4.96 16.44 -21.22
CA GLY A 205 6.41 16.38 -21.40
C GLY A 205 7.06 15.36 -20.46
N ILE A 206 8.16 14.78 -20.89
CA ILE A 206 8.83 13.69 -20.18
C ILE A 206 10.32 13.95 -20.10
N GLN A 207 10.90 13.75 -18.91
CA GLN A 207 12.34 13.71 -18.69
C GLN A 207 12.67 12.42 -17.95
N CYS A 208 13.69 11.71 -18.41
CA CYS A 208 14.17 10.45 -17.86
C CYS A 208 15.64 10.60 -17.46
N LYS A 209 16.01 10.23 -16.22
CA LYS A 209 17.39 10.22 -15.74
C LYS A 209 17.77 8.84 -15.21
N CYS A 210 18.74 8.19 -15.86
CA CYS A 210 19.29 6.92 -15.40
C CYS A 210 20.47 7.19 -14.44
N TYR A 211 20.19 7.40 -13.15
CA TYR A 211 21.18 7.67 -12.11
C TYR A 211 21.36 6.49 -11.14
N LYS A 212 22.56 6.37 -10.59
CA LYS A 212 22.85 5.46 -9.46
C LYS A 212 22.10 5.89 -8.21
N GLU A 213 21.87 4.96 -7.29
CA GLU A 213 21.18 5.19 -6.02
C GLU A 213 21.71 6.41 -5.23
N ASN A 214 23.03 6.60 -5.19
CA ASN A 214 23.65 7.69 -4.44
C ASN A 214 23.65 9.04 -5.19
N ASN A 215 23.20 9.07 -6.45
CA ASN A 215 23.12 10.29 -7.25
C ASN A 215 21.66 10.71 -7.41
N LYS A 216 21.19 11.57 -6.50
CA LYS A 216 19.80 12.05 -6.49
C LYS A 216 19.62 13.24 -7.44
N VAL A 217 18.46 13.30 -8.07
CA VAL A 217 18.06 14.42 -8.92
C VAL A 217 17.90 15.68 -8.06
N ASN A 218 18.54 16.77 -8.47
CA ASN A 218 18.52 18.04 -7.75
C ASN A 218 17.46 19.02 -8.29
N ASP A 219 17.27 20.12 -7.55
CA ASP A 219 16.33 21.19 -7.84
C ASP A 219 16.62 21.94 -9.15
N THR A 220 17.90 22.04 -9.53
CA THR A 220 18.32 22.67 -10.79
C THR A 220 17.79 21.87 -11.99
N GLU A 221 17.83 20.54 -11.92
CA GLU A 221 17.31 19.67 -12.98
C GLU A 221 15.78 19.77 -13.13
N ILE A 222 15.04 19.79 -12.01
CA ILE A 222 13.58 20.00 -12.04
C ILE A 222 13.24 21.38 -12.60
N THR A 223 13.97 22.41 -12.19
CA THR A 223 13.78 23.79 -12.68
C THR A 223 14.05 23.88 -14.18
N LYS A 224 15.13 23.24 -14.67
CA LYS A 224 15.44 23.17 -16.11
C LYS A 224 14.31 22.48 -16.88
N PHE A 225 13.77 21.38 -16.36
CA PHE A 225 12.63 20.68 -16.98
C PHE A 225 11.38 21.57 -17.00
N ALA A 226 11.03 22.22 -15.88
CA ALA A 226 9.90 23.13 -15.81
C ALA A 226 10.01 24.28 -16.83
N HIS A 227 11.18 24.90 -16.95
CA HIS A 227 11.44 25.91 -17.98
C HIS A 227 11.33 25.33 -19.40
N GLY A 228 11.84 24.11 -19.62
CA GLY A 228 11.68 23.38 -20.86
C GLY A 228 10.22 23.24 -21.27
N LEU A 229 9.35 22.83 -20.34
CA LEU A 229 7.91 22.65 -20.57
C LEU A 229 7.25 23.96 -21.00
N LYS A 230 7.52 25.08 -20.31
CA LYS A 230 6.98 26.40 -20.69
C LYS A 230 7.40 26.85 -22.09
N ASN A 231 8.60 26.46 -22.52
CA ASN A 231 9.16 26.83 -23.83
C ASN A 231 8.64 25.95 -24.99
N VAL A 232 7.83 24.93 -24.70
CA VAL A 232 7.12 24.13 -25.71
C VAL A 232 5.64 24.51 -25.64
N ASN A 233 5.17 25.24 -26.65
CA ASN A 233 3.79 25.75 -26.69
C ASN A 233 2.76 24.65 -26.36
N GLY A 234 1.94 24.92 -25.34
CA GLY A 234 0.81 24.07 -24.96
C GLY A 234 1.10 22.98 -23.93
N ILE A 235 2.35 22.81 -23.45
CA ILE A 235 2.67 21.81 -22.43
C ILE A 235 2.73 22.44 -21.03
N ASN A 236 1.82 22.03 -20.15
CA ASN A 236 1.78 22.43 -18.74
C ASN A 236 1.79 21.22 -17.78
N ARG A 237 1.96 20.01 -18.30
CA ARG A 237 2.06 18.76 -17.52
C ARG A 237 3.36 18.04 -17.88
N GLY A 238 4.04 17.55 -16.86
CA GLY A 238 5.30 16.84 -17.02
C GLY A 238 5.41 15.61 -16.13
N ILE A 239 6.14 14.60 -16.59
CA ILE A 239 6.58 13.47 -15.76
C ILE A 239 8.11 13.47 -15.77
N PHE A 240 8.70 13.55 -14.59
CA PHE A 240 10.13 13.36 -14.40
C PHE A 240 10.34 11.96 -13.82
N ILE A 241 11.14 11.14 -14.48
CA ILE A 241 11.41 9.75 -14.11
C ILE A 241 12.90 9.60 -13.81
N THR A 242 13.24 8.93 -12.72
CA THR A 242 14.63 8.59 -12.42
C THR A 242 14.77 7.18 -11.85
N THR A 243 15.89 6.52 -12.11
CA THR A 243 16.28 5.27 -11.44
C THR A 243 16.87 5.48 -10.05
N SER A 244 17.00 6.74 -9.60
CA SER A 244 17.44 7.11 -8.24
C SER A 244 16.27 7.72 -7.46
N ASP A 245 16.54 8.68 -6.58
CA ASP A 245 15.55 9.46 -5.86
C ASP A 245 15.78 10.97 -6.07
N TYR A 246 14.93 11.81 -5.48
CA TYR A 246 15.00 13.26 -5.56
C TYR A 246 15.48 13.85 -4.24
N THR A 247 16.21 14.96 -4.30
CA THR A 247 16.52 15.74 -3.11
C THR A 247 15.24 16.36 -2.52
N PRO A 248 15.20 16.67 -1.21
CA PRO A 248 14.09 17.42 -0.61
C PRO A 248 13.82 18.75 -1.33
N GLN A 249 14.88 19.43 -1.77
CA GLN A 249 14.81 20.68 -2.52
C GLN A 249 14.15 20.48 -3.89
N ALA A 250 14.47 19.39 -4.60
CA ALA A 250 13.83 19.06 -5.87
C ALA A 250 12.31 18.83 -5.71
N LYS A 251 11.90 18.13 -4.64
CA LYS A 251 10.49 17.92 -4.31
C LYS A 251 9.78 19.24 -4.00
N LYS A 252 10.43 20.11 -3.22
CA LYS A 252 9.92 21.44 -2.88
C LYS A 252 9.72 22.33 -4.11
N VAL A 253 10.64 22.33 -5.08
CA VAL A 253 10.47 23.08 -6.34
C VAL A 253 9.19 22.66 -7.05
N VAL A 254 8.87 21.36 -7.12
CA VAL A 254 7.65 20.88 -7.76
C VAL A 254 6.38 21.40 -7.07
N GLU A 255 6.39 21.47 -5.73
CA GLU A 255 5.26 22.00 -4.94
C GLU A 255 5.04 23.51 -5.14
N GLU A 256 6.09 24.27 -5.46
CA GLU A 256 6.04 25.71 -5.65
C GLU A 256 5.62 26.15 -7.07
N LEU A 257 5.60 25.23 -8.05
CA LEU A 257 5.17 25.50 -9.41
C LEU A 257 3.65 25.76 -9.46
N LYS A 258 3.26 26.93 -9.98
CA LYS A 258 1.84 27.33 -10.09
C LYS A 258 1.19 26.94 -11.41
N ASP A 259 1.90 27.14 -12.52
CA ASP A 259 1.34 27.01 -13.87
C ASP A 259 1.68 25.66 -14.54
N ILE A 260 2.52 24.84 -13.90
CA ILE A 260 2.97 23.55 -14.41
C ILE A 260 2.76 22.50 -13.34
N LYS A 261 2.20 21.36 -13.73
CA LYS A 261 2.13 20.16 -12.88
C LYS A 261 3.19 19.15 -13.28
N ILE A 262 4.14 18.88 -12.39
CA ILE A 262 5.17 17.86 -12.58
C ILE A 262 4.90 16.69 -11.63
N ILE A 263 4.90 15.47 -12.16
CA ILE A 263 4.86 14.23 -11.37
C ILE A 263 6.27 13.64 -11.31
N LEU A 264 6.72 13.32 -10.10
CA LEU A 264 8.02 12.69 -9.83
C LEU A 264 7.85 11.17 -9.67
N ILE A 265 8.61 10.40 -10.44
CA ILE A 265 8.67 8.93 -10.37
C ILE A 265 10.11 8.53 -10.07
N ASN A 266 10.36 8.10 -8.83
CA ASN A 266 11.67 7.61 -8.40
C ASN A 266 11.84 6.12 -8.76
N GLY A 267 13.04 5.58 -8.51
CA GLY A 267 13.43 4.22 -8.89
C GLY A 267 12.50 3.14 -8.35
N TYR A 268 12.08 3.26 -7.08
CA TYR A 268 11.15 2.30 -6.46
C TYR A 268 9.79 2.28 -7.16
N ARG A 269 9.20 3.46 -7.40
CA ARG A 269 7.91 3.56 -8.11
C ARG A 269 8.03 3.07 -9.55
N LEU A 270 9.13 3.40 -10.21
CA LEU A 270 9.39 2.96 -11.58
C LEU A 270 9.44 1.43 -11.67
N ALA A 271 10.19 0.76 -10.78
CA ALA A 271 10.30 -0.70 -10.78
C ALA A 271 8.95 -1.38 -10.51
N LYS A 272 8.16 -0.85 -9.58
CA LYS A 272 6.80 -1.32 -9.32
C LYS A 272 5.90 -1.23 -10.54
N TYR A 273 5.88 -0.07 -11.21
CA TYR A 273 5.10 0.08 -12.44
C TYR A 273 5.61 -0.83 -13.57
N MET A 274 6.93 -1.01 -13.70
CA MET A 274 7.48 -1.95 -14.68
C MET A 274 7.01 -3.38 -14.42
N ARG A 275 6.93 -3.82 -13.16
CA ARG A 275 6.34 -5.12 -12.82
C ARG A 275 4.85 -5.17 -13.14
N GLU A 276 4.07 -4.19 -12.68
CA GLU A 276 2.61 -4.15 -12.83
C GLU A 276 2.14 -4.11 -14.30
N TYR A 277 2.88 -3.40 -15.14
CA TYR A 277 2.57 -3.24 -16.57
C TYR A 277 3.45 -4.14 -17.46
N GLU A 278 4.18 -5.08 -16.87
CA GLU A 278 5.00 -6.08 -17.55
C GLU A 278 6.02 -5.48 -18.55
N VAL A 279 6.72 -4.42 -18.16
CA VAL A 279 7.81 -3.82 -18.95
C VAL A 279 9.15 -4.28 -18.39
N GLY A 280 9.99 -4.86 -19.24
CA GLY A 280 11.29 -5.40 -18.82
C GLY A 280 11.21 -6.66 -17.95
N VAL A 281 10.00 -7.19 -17.71
CA VAL A 281 9.75 -8.45 -17.02
C VAL A 281 8.89 -9.38 -17.87
N LYS A 282 8.87 -10.66 -17.53
CA LYS A 282 8.04 -11.68 -18.18
C LYS A 282 7.35 -12.53 -17.12
N VAL A 283 6.04 -12.74 -17.27
CA VAL A 283 5.31 -13.72 -16.46
C VAL A 283 5.86 -15.11 -16.78
N LEU A 284 6.46 -15.76 -15.77
CA LEU A 284 6.98 -17.12 -15.90
C LEU A 284 5.91 -18.17 -15.64
N GLU A 285 5.04 -17.92 -14.66
CA GLU A 285 4.02 -18.85 -14.20
C GLU A 285 2.83 -18.06 -13.62
N THR A 286 1.61 -18.57 -13.81
CA THR A 286 0.39 -18.06 -13.17
C THR A 286 -0.18 -19.15 -12.28
N ARG A 287 -0.45 -18.84 -11.02
CA ARG A 287 -1.05 -19.76 -10.06
C ARG A 287 -2.37 -19.23 -9.55
N ASN A 288 -3.38 -20.09 -9.49
CA ASN A 288 -4.63 -19.80 -8.82
C ASN A 288 -4.50 -20.11 -7.33
N ILE A 289 -4.90 -19.17 -6.49
CA ILE A 289 -5.04 -19.38 -5.05
C ILE A 289 -6.51 -19.72 -4.81
N TYR A 290 -6.78 -20.86 -4.19
CA TYR A 290 -8.14 -21.34 -3.93
C TYR A 290 -8.49 -21.18 -2.46
N ASP A 291 -9.75 -20.88 -2.22
CA ASP A 291 -10.37 -20.90 -0.89
C ASP A 291 -11.36 -22.05 -0.82
N VAL A 292 -11.54 -22.62 0.38
CA VAL A 292 -12.48 -23.72 0.60
C VAL A 292 -13.84 -23.13 0.96
N ILE A 293 -14.88 -23.45 0.18
CA ILE A 293 -16.24 -22.88 0.35
C ILE A 293 -17.32 -23.96 0.52
N ILE A 294 -16.95 -25.15 1.00
CA ILE A 294 -17.86 -26.30 1.15
C ILE A 294 -18.72 -26.23 2.40
#